data_AF-A0A0Q2QSD5-F1
#
_entry.id   AF-A0A0Q2QSD5-F1
#
_cell.length_a   1.000
_cell.length_b   1.000
_cell.length_c   1.000
_cell.angle_alpha   90.00
_cell.angle_beta   90.00
_cell.angle_gamma   90.00
#
_symmetry.space_group_name_H-M   'P 1'
#
loop_
_entity.id
_entity.type
_entity.pdbx_description
1 polymer ?
#
loop_
_entity_poly.entity_id
_entity_poly.type
_entity_poly.pdbx_seq_one_letter_code
_entity_poly.pdbx_strand_id
1 'polypeptide(L)'
;MRKLAVFGEVLSIKLLWLPLIFALPIASLCPSNGKSFLLFGAGIPISIALHEFLHVLLLPSGSFSLRKGAFIAVEITGNVPAFPLFVSALLPGLVLGSVGVLLLPHDALVAFPFVMHLLSVPLDIAGIGGIRLG
;
A
#
# COMPACT_ATOMS: atom_id res chain seq x y z
N MET A 1 12.14 -11.09 -9.51
CA MET A 1 11.16 -10.74 -10.58
C MET A 1 11.51 -9.39 -11.25
N ARG A 2 10.98 -9.05 -12.45
CA ARG A 2 11.10 -7.69 -13.03
C ARG A 2 10.09 -6.75 -12.33
N LYS A 3 10.52 -5.54 -11.94
CA LYS A 3 9.70 -4.57 -11.20
C LYS A 3 8.35 -4.25 -11.86
N LEU A 4 8.32 -4.12 -13.19
CA LEU A 4 7.10 -3.83 -13.94
C LEU A 4 6.04 -4.94 -13.87
N ALA A 5 6.43 -6.20 -13.65
CA ALA A 5 5.48 -7.30 -13.50
C ALA A 5 4.67 -7.19 -12.20
N VAL A 6 5.22 -6.52 -11.18
CA VAL A 6 4.52 -6.24 -9.91
C VAL A 6 3.29 -5.36 -10.16
N PHE A 7 3.36 -4.42 -11.10
CA PHE A 7 2.26 -3.50 -11.37
C PHE A 7 1.00 -4.23 -11.80
N GLY A 8 1.13 -5.19 -12.73
CA GLY A 8 -0.01 -6.01 -13.18
C GLY A 8 -0.60 -6.87 -12.07
N GLU A 9 0.24 -7.38 -11.17
CA GLU A 9 -0.18 -8.26 -10.07
C GLU A 9 -0.83 -7.49 -8.91
N VAL A 10 -0.31 -6.30 -8.59
CA VAL A 10 -0.94 -5.39 -7.63
C VAL A 10 -2.26 -4.86 -8.17
N LEU A 11 -2.35 -4.61 -9.48
CA LEU A 11 -3.58 -4.16 -10.11
C LEU A 11 -4.65 -5.26 -10.19
N SER A 12 -4.26 -6.52 -10.43
CA SER A 12 -5.22 -7.64 -10.51
C SER A 12 -5.95 -7.88 -9.19
N ILE A 13 -5.31 -7.59 -8.05
CA ILE A 13 -5.94 -7.66 -6.73
C ILE A 13 -6.97 -6.56 -6.52
N LYS A 14 -6.92 -5.44 -7.25
CA LYS A 14 -7.99 -4.43 -7.23
C LYS A 14 -9.35 -5.02 -7.65
N LEU A 15 -9.37 -6.13 -8.40
CA LEU A 15 -10.62 -6.83 -8.72
C LEU A 15 -11.30 -7.42 -7.47
N LEU A 16 -10.55 -7.76 -6.43
CA LEU A 16 -11.12 -8.22 -5.15
C LEU A 16 -11.82 -7.10 -4.37
N TRP A 17 -11.51 -5.84 -4.70
CA TRP A 17 -12.12 -4.65 -4.11
C TRP A 17 -13.28 -4.11 -4.95
N LEU A 18 -13.59 -4.73 -6.09
CA LEU A 18 -14.74 -4.36 -6.93
C LEU A 18 -16.06 -4.26 -6.15
N PRO A 19 -16.41 -5.15 -5.21
CA PRO A 19 -17.64 -5.02 -4.43
C PRO A 19 -17.72 -3.72 -3.63
N LEU A 20 -16.60 -3.26 -3.06
CA LEU A 20 -16.51 -1.96 -2.39
C LEU A 20 -16.64 -0.81 -3.40
N ILE A 21 -16.02 -0.94 -4.58
CA ILE A 21 -16.14 0.03 -5.68
C ILE A 21 -17.58 0.12 -6.23
N PHE A 22 -18.35 -0.97 -6.22
CA PHE A 22 -19.77 -0.96 -6.61
C PHE A 22 -20.70 -0.40 -5.51
N ALA A 23 -20.27 -0.41 -4.25
CA ALA A 23 -20.98 0.25 -3.15
C ALA A 23 -20.69 1.76 -3.06
N LEU A 24 -19.57 2.22 -3.64
CA LEU A 24 -19.17 3.63 -3.66
C LEU A 24 -20.23 4.58 -4.28
N PRO A 25 -20.89 4.28 -5.41
CA PRO A 25 -21.97 5.11 -5.96
C PRO A 25 -23.13 5.33 -4.97
N ILE A 26 -23.43 4.37 -4.11
CA ILE A 26 -24.47 4.51 -3.08
C ILE A 26 -24.02 5.51 -2.00
N ALA A 27 -22.73 5.51 -1.64
CA ALA A 27 -22.17 6.51 -0.73
C ALA A 27 -22.22 7.94 -1.30
N SER A 28 -22.23 8.10 -2.63
CA SER A 28 -22.36 9.40 -3.29
C SER A 28 -23.75 10.04 -3.14
N LEU A 29 -24.76 9.25 -2.73
CA LEU A 29 -26.10 9.73 -2.40
C LEU A 29 -26.17 10.41 -1.03
N CYS A 30 -25.07 10.37 -0.24
CA CYS A 30 -24.99 11.03 1.05
C CYS A 30 -24.65 12.53 0.86
N PRO A 31 -25.56 13.48 1.18
CA PRO A 31 -25.46 14.87 0.71
C PRO A 31 -24.26 15.66 1.25
N SER A 32 -23.78 15.33 2.45
CA SER A 32 -22.71 16.09 3.13
C SER A 32 -21.31 15.54 2.84
N ASN A 33 -21.14 14.22 2.74
CA ASN A 33 -19.83 13.56 2.76
C ASN A 33 -19.60 12.58 1.59
N GLY A 34 -20.52 12.49 0.62
CA GLY A 34 -20.45 11.46 -0.42
C GLY A 34 -19.15 11.45 -1.22
N LYS A 35 -18.57 12.62 -1.53
CA LYS A 35 -17.27 12.72 -2.20
C LYS A 35 -16.12 12.19 -1.35
N SER A 36 -16.07 12.52 -0.06
CA SER A 36 -15.03 12.05 0.85
C SER A 36 -15.11 10.54 1.06
N PHE A 37 -16.31 9.96 1.11
CA PHE A 37 -16.50 8.50 1.14
C PHE A 37 -16.06 7.81 -0.15
N LEU A 38 -16.35 8.40 -1.31
CA LEU A 38 -15.84 7.92 -2.61
C LEU A 38 -14.31 7.89 -2.62
N LEU A 39 -13.69 9.00 -2.23
CA LEU A 39 -12.23 9.14 -2.19
C LEU A 39 -11.60 8.23 -1.14
N PHE A 40 -12.21 8.06 0.03
CA PHE A 40 -11.80 7.11 1.05
C PHE A 40 -11.81 5.67 0.52
N GLY A 41 -12.96 5.23 -0.02
CA GLY A 41 -13.11 3.86 -0.50
C GLY A 41 -12.20 3.53 -1.68
N ALA A 42 -11.96 4.49 -2.58
CA ALA A 42 -10.98 4.33 -3.66
C ALA A 42 -9.52 4.44 -3.15
N GLY A 43 -9.29 5.28 -2.15
CA GLY A 43 -7.98 5.56 -1.57
C GLY A 43 -7.37 4.37 -0.84
N ILE A 44 -8.18 3.51 -0.20
CA ILE A 44 -7.70 2.29 0.48
C ILE A 44 -6.92 1.38 -0.49
N PRO A 45 -7.52 0.82 -1.55
CA PRO A 45 -6.81 -0.10 -2.43
C PRO A 45 -5.68 0.59 -3.21
N ILE A 46 -5.81 1.88 -3.52
CA ILE A 46 -4.76 2.65 -4.21
C ILE A 46 -3.54 2.85 -3.29
N SER A 47 -3.75 3.23 -2.03
CA SER A 47 -2.66 3.48 -1.08
C SER A 47 -1.91 2.20 -0.73
N ILE A 48 -2.62 1.08 -0.53
CA ILE A 48 -2.00 -0.25 -0.32
C ILE A 48 -1.18 -0.67 -1.53
N ALA A 49 -1.73 -0.52 -2.73
CA ALA A 49 -1.00 -0.81 -3.97
C ALA A 49 0.29 0.01 -4.10
N LEU A 50 0.21 1.30 -3.77
CA LEU A 50 1.35 2.20 -3.80
C LEU A 50 2.40 1.82 -2.75
N HIS A 51 1.97 1.39 -1.56
CA HIS A 51 2.86 0.90 -0.49
C HIS A 51 3.72 -0.27 -0.95
N GLU A 52 3.08 -1.32 -1.47
CA GLU A 52 3.78 -2.51 -1.97
C GLU A 52 4.66 -2.20 -3.19
N PHE A 53 4.24 -1.25 -4.03
CA PHE A 53 5.06 -0.80 -5.14
C PHE A 53 6.33 -0.09 -4.69
N LEU A 54 6.25 0.75 -3.66
CA LEU A 54 7.41 1.44 -3.12
C LEU A 54 8.41 0.45 -2.51
N HIS A 55 7.95 -0.61 -1.83
CA HIS A 55 8.82 -1.72 -1.40
C HIS A 55 9.65 -2.27 -2.56
N VAL A 56 8.97 -2.68 -3.63
CA VAL A 56 9.60 -3.24 -4.83
C VAL A 56 10.55 -2.27 -5.53
N LEU A 57 10.21 -0.99 -5.55
CA LEU A 57 11.02 0.03 -6.21
C LEU A 57 12.38 0.19 -5.53
N LEU A 58 12.41 0.05 -4.20
CA LEU A 58 13.61 0.24 -3.37
C LEU A 58 14.50 -1.01 -3.31
N LEU A 59 13.95 -2.18 -3.63
CA LEU A 59 14.71 -3.43 -3.70
C LEU A 59 15.48 -3.59 -5.02
N PRO A 60 16.64 -4.28 -5.00
CA PRO A 60 17.32 -4.70 -6.22
C PRO A 60 16.44 -5.56 -7.13
N SER A 61 16.58 -5.39 -8.45
CA SER A 61 15.88 -6.26 -9.40
C SER A 61 16.34 -7.70 -9.23
N GLY A 62 15.38 -8.65 -9.17
CA GLY A 62 15.69 -10.06 -9.02
C GLY A 62 15.83 -10.55 -7.57
N SER A 63 15.85 -9.65 -6.58
CA SER A 63 16.02 -10.04 -5.16
C SER A 63 14.71 -10.23 -4.39
N PHE A 64 13.60 -10.42 -5.09
CA PHE A 64 12.29 -10.59 -4.48
C PHE A 64 11.34 -11.43 -5.35
N SER A 65 10.40 -12.08 -4.66
CA SER A 65 9.19 -12.72 -5.15
C SER A 65 7.95 -12.00 -4.59
N LEU A 66 6.81 -12.17 -5.25
CA LEU A 66 5.53 -11.79 -4.67
C LEU A 66 4.83 -13.03 -4.15
N ARG A 67 4.40 -12.99 -2.90
CA ARG A 67 3.52 -14.00 -2.34
C ARG A 67 2.08 -13.50 -2.44
N LYS A 68 1.24 -14.26 -3.15
CA LYS A 68 -0.19 -13.99 -3.28
C LYS A 68 -0.95 -14.71 -2.15
N GLY A 69 -1.61 -13.94 -1.29
CA GLY A 69 -2.55 -14.45 -0.28
C GLY A 69 -3.82 -13.58 -0.26
N ALA A 70 -4.40 -13.36 0.92
CA ALA A 70 -5.42 -12.32 1.10
C ALA A 70 -4.88 -10.91 0.79
N PHE A 71 -3.56 -10.74 0.87
CA PHE A 71 -2.81 -9.54 0.53
C PHE A 71 -1.55 -9.92 -0.26
N ILE A 72 -0.94 -8.95 -0.96
CA ILE A 72 0.40 -9.13 -1.55
C ILE A 72 1.41 -8.88 -0.45
N ALA A 73 2.36 -9.78 -0.33
CA ALA A 73 3.58 -9.54 0.42
C ALA A 73 4.78 -9.68 -0.53
N VAL A 74 5.76 -8.81 -0.35
CA VAL A 74 7.08 -8.90 -0.96
C VAL A 74 7.94 -9.83 -0.12
N GLU A 75 8.35 -10.93 -0.72
CA GLU A 75 9.27 -11.89 -0.10
C GLU A 75 10.66 -11.66 -0.67
N ILE A 76 11.64 -11.50 0.21
CA ILE A 76 13.02 -11.26 -0.19
C ILE A 76 13.65 -12.59 -0.58
N THR A 77 14.19 -12.66 -1.78
CA THR A 77 14.86 -13.85 -2.30
C THR A 77 16.34 -13.55 -2.49
N GLY A 78 17.19 -14.14 -1.64
CA GLY A 78 18.65 -14.02 -1.73
C GLY A 78 19.24 -12.92 -0.86
N ASN A 79 20.54 -12.67 -1.04
CA ASN A 79 21.31 -11.78 -0.19
C ASN A 79 21.15 -10.31 -0.65
N VAL A 80 20.25 -9.57 0.00
CA VAL A 80 20.07 -8.13 -0.22
C VAL A 80 20.91 -7.36 0.80
N PRO A 81 21.66 -6.33 0.39
CA PRO A 81 22.37 -5.50 1.35
C PRO A 81 21.40 -4.88 2.37
N ALA A 82 21.84 -4.79 3.63
CA ALA A 82 20.97 -4.35 4.73
C ALA A 82 20.37 -2.95 4.51
N PHE A 83 21.10 -2.04 3.85
CA PHE A 83 20.63 -0.67 3.62
C PHE A 83 19.42 -0.60 2.67
N PRO A 84 19.44 -1.11 1.43
CA PRO A 84 18.25 -1.22 0.57
C PRO A 84 17.07 -1.92 1.25
N LEU A 85 17.34 -2.96 2.04
CA LEU A 85 16.30 -3.68 2.78
C LEU A 85 15.64 -2.78 3.84
N PHE A 86 16.45 -2.08 4.63
CA PHE A 86 15.96 -1.15 5.64
C PHE A 86 15.19 0.03 5.04
N VAL A 87 15.71 0.63 3.96
CA VAL A 87 15.03 1.72 3.26
C VAL A 87 13.72 1.24 2.64
N SER A 88 13.72 0.04 2.04
CA SER A 88 12.49 -0.59 1.57
C SER A 88 11.48 -0.74 2.70
N ALA A 89 11.87 -1.25 3.87
CA ALA A 89 10.96 -1.45 4.99
C ALA A 89 10.39 -0.15 5.56
N LEU A 90 11.18 0.93 5.60
CA LEU A 90 10.83 2.16 6.29
C LEU A 90 10.11 3.17 5.40
N LEU A 91 10.63 3.41 4.20
CA LEU A 91 10.28 4.57 3.38
C LEU A 91 8.82 4.58 2.90
N PRO A 92 8.22 3.45 2.46
CA PRO A 92 6.82 3.43 2.02
C PRO A 92 5.85 3.91 3.09
N GLY A 93 5.99 3.39 4.30
CA GLY A 93 5.15 3.77 5.45
C GLY A 93 5.31 5.24 5.83
N LEU A 94 6.55 5.76 5.82
CA LEU A 94 6.81 7.17 6.10
C LEU A 94 6.28 8.10 5.01
N VAL A 95 6.49 7.78 3.74
CA VAL A 95 6.05 8.62 2.61
C VAL A 95 4.53 8.69 2.57
N LEU A 96 3.84 7.55 2.60
CA LEU A 96 2.38 7.52 2.58
C LEU A 96 1.80 8.10 3.86
N GLY A 97 2.36 7.74 5.02
CA GLY A 97 1.97 8.32 6.29
C GLY A 97 2.07 9.85 6.32
N SER A 98 3.16 10.40 5.80
CA SER A 98 3.38 11.86 5.72
C SER A 98 2.37 12.54 4.79
N VAL A 99 2.04 11.93 3.65
CA VAL A 99 0.95 12.41 2.77
C VAL A 99 -0.37 12.45 3.55
N GLY A 100 -0.65 11.40 4.33
CA GLY A 100 -1.84 11.35 5.19
C GLY A 100 -1.86 12.46 6.24
N VAL A 101 -0.75 12.70 6.94
CA VAL A 101 -0.64 13.77 7.95
C VAL A 101 -0.86 15.15 7.33
N LEU A 102 -0.34 15.39 6.11
CA LEU A 102 -0.57 16.64 5.38
C LEU A 102 -2.03 16.82 4.95
N LEU A 103 -2.75 15.73 4.66
CA LEU A 103 -4.16 15.76 4.27
C LEU A 103 -5.11 15.85 5.47
N LEU A 104 -4.67 15.47 6.67
CA LEU A 104 -5.50 15.36 7.87
C LEU A 104 -6.25 16.67 8.23
N PRO A 105 -5.65 17.88 8.13
CA PRO A 105 -6.36 19.13 8.40
C PRO A 105 -7.42 19.48 7.36
N HIS A 106 -7.37 18.86 6.17
CA HIS A 106 -8.26 19.16 5.05
C HIS A 106 -9.44 18.20 4.99
N ASP A 107 -9.18 16.90 5.12
CA ASP A 107 -10.20 15.86 5.09
C ASP A 107 -9.69 14.59 5.78
N ALA A 108 -10.15 14.34 7.00
CA ALA A 108 -9.73 13.18 7.78
C ALA A 108 -10.12 11.84 7.14
N LEU A 109 -11.24 11.78 6.39
CA LEU A 109 -11.65 10.56 5.69
C LEU A 109 -10.71 10.27 4.53
N VAL A 110 -10.35 11.28 3.74
CA VAL A 110 -9.40 11.11 2.63
C VAL A 110 -7.97 10.85 3.13
N ALA A 111 -7.60 11.42 4.27
CA ALA A 111 -6.29 11.21 4.89
C ALA A 111 -6.13 9.79 5.48
N PHE A 112 -7.21 9.18 5.98
CA PHE A 112 -7.15 7.93 6.72
C PHE A 112 -6.40 6.79 6.01
N PRO A 113 -6.66 6.47 4.72
CA PRO A 113 -5.96 5.39 4.02
C PRO A 113 -4.44 5.58 3.99
N PHE A 114 -3.98 6.83 4.02
CA PHE A 114 -2.57 7.19 3.98
C PHE A 114 -1.93 7.15 5.37
N VAL A 115 -2.59 7.73 6.39
CA VAL A 115 -2.09 7.75 7.78
C VAL A 115 -1.92 6.33 8.34
N MET A 116 -2.79 5.39 7.95
CA MET A 116 -2.72 4.01 8.40
C MET A 116 -1.41 3.30 8.04
N HIS A 117 -0.66 3.78 7.02
CA HIS A 117 0.65 3.24 6.68
C HIS A 117 1.74 3.56 7.73
N LEU A 118 1.51 4.48 8.66
CA LEU A 118 2.41 4.65 9.81
C LEU A 118 2.38 3.43 10.74
N LEU A 119 1.26 2.70 10.77
CA LEU A 119 1.14 1.47 11.57
C LEU A 119 1.87 0.28 10.93
N SER A 120 2.12 0.31 9.63
CA SER A 120 2.87 -0.77 8.94
C SER A 120 4.38 -0.65 9.13
N VAL A 121 4.92 0.54 9.43
CA VAL A 121 6.37 0.75 9.66
C VAL A 121 7.00 -0.25 10.63
N PRO A 122 6.51 -0.44 11.87
CA PRO A 122 7.11 -1.41 12.79
C PRO A 122 6.99 -2.86 12.28
N LEU A 123 5.93 -3.18 11.53
CA LEU A 123 5.70 -4.51 10.97
C LEU A 123 6.64 -4.80 9.79
N ASP A 124 6.88 -3.81 8.95
CA ASP A 124 7.76 -3.90 7.79
C ASP A 124 9.22 -3.99 8.24
N ILE A 125 9.63 -3.21 9.25
CA ILE A 125 10.97 -3.30 9.86
C ILE A 125 11.19 -4.67 10.52
N ALA A 126 10.17 -5.21 11.18
CA ALA A 126 10.25 -6.54 11.80
C ALA A 126 10.28 -7.70 10.78
N GLY A 127 10.06 -7.42 9.49
CA GLY A 127 9.98 -8.46 8.45
C GLY A 127 8.71 -9.32 8.55
N ILE A 128 7.65 -8.80 9.17
CA ILE A 128 6.36 -9.51 9.40
C ILE A 128 5.26 -8.96 8.49
N GLY A 129 5.39 -7.69 8.06
CA GLY A 129 4.45 -6.96 7.20
C GLY A 129 4.62 -7.23 5.70
N GLY A 130 4.65 -6.16 4.91
CA GLY A 130 4.78 -6.18 3.45
C GLY A 130 6.12 -6.70 2.95
N ILE A 131 7.15 -6.70 3.82
CA ILE A 131 8.43 -7.37 3.58
C ILE A 131 8.53 -8.60 4.48
N ARG A 132 8.85 -9.76 3.90
CA ARG A 132 9.25 -10.96 4.66
C ARG A 132 10.66 -11.39 4.32
N LEU A 133 11.45 -11.61 5.36
CA LEU A 133 12.77 -12.23 5.28
C LEU A 133 12.57 -13.75 5.17
N GLY A 134 12.85 -14.31 4.01
CA GLY A 134 12.86 -15.76 3.76
C GLY A 134 14.18 -16.41 4.16
#